data_AF-A0A523U593-F1
#
_entry.id   AF-A0A523U593-F1
#
_cell.length_a   1.000
_cell.length_b   1.000
_cell.length_c   1.000
_cell.angle_alpha   90.00
_cell.angle_beta   90.00
_cell.angle_gamma   90.00
#
_symmetry.space_group_name_H-M   'P 1'
#
loop_
_entity.id
_entity.type
_entity.pdbx_description
1 polymer ?
#
loop_
_entity_poly.entity_id
_entity_poly.type
_entity_poly.pdbx_seq_one_letter_code
_entity_poly.pdbx_strand_id
1 'polypeptide(L)'
;MFSRHILMTIAVLALALYAFPDKAAGGEPDAVPKPLPDDIIYLVGGDVIKGSFVRVEDGKIFYKIRLGGKYVEESLPESKVRRIRRLKPDGTNEVIYPPTAAKRLLENDPRRKKNTIKKPAKPKPKPVTKETRDEYAKRMKELKARQAKSEYELGLWCEKNGMENESKTHYARALELDEDNEEYKLKCGYKKVGGKLVPPAEADKAVKEETEQEKIDREYKDSVVYEKFAGLWVTRGLQKFIEGRPDDATRLTYVTALSRLAQRRNAYYDDLSTKEKRLIRFLAPLEQKRICPRFNPEWTPAPPERGPAEFGPDDLKREKSGQKK
;
A
#
# COMPACT_ATOMS: atom_id res chain seq x y z
N MET A 1 16.89 40.00 23.99
CA MET A 1 16.33 40.61 22.76
C MET A 1 15.10 39.86 22.16
N PHE A 2 14.63 38.74 22.73
CA PHE A 2 13.48 37.97 22.20
C PHE A 2 12.08 38.59 22.43
N SER A 3 11.95 39.60 23.31
CA SER A 3 10.64 40.10 23.73
C SER A 3 9.95 41.02 22.71
N ARG A 4 10.70 41.67 21.81
CA ARG A 4 10.12 42.63 20.84
C ARG A 4 9.44 41.96 19.65
N HIS A 5 9.97 40.81 19.19
CA HIS A 5 9.34 40.08 18.08
C HIS A 5 8.01 39.45 18.48
N ILE A 6 7.91 38.91 19.70
CA ILE A 6 6.67 38.30 20.22
C ILE A 6 5.56 39.34 20.34
N LEU A 7 5.87 40.54 20.84
CA LEU A 7 4.91 41.64 20.95
C LEU A 7 4.41 42.14 19.58
N MET A 8 5.30 42.22 18.58
CA MET A 8 4.92 42.57 17.21
C MET A 8 4.00 41.52 16.57
N THR A 9 4.21 40.23 16.84
CA THR A 9 3.35 39.17 16.26
C THR A 9 1.94 39.19 16.88
N ILE A 10 1.85 39.47 18.18
CA ILE A 10 0.56 39.59 18.88
C ILE A 10 -0.22 40.81 18.37
N ALA A 11 0.45 41.94 18.13
CA ALA A 11 -0.19 43.17 17.63
C ALA A 11 -0.79 43.00 16.23
N VAL A 12 -0.10 42.30 15.33
CA VAL A 12 -0.59 42.05 13.95
C VAL A 12 -1.79 41.09 13.94
N LEU A 13 -1.81 40.09 14.81
CA LEU A 13 -2.94 39.17 14.96
C LEU A 13 -4.17 39.86 15.57
N ALA A 14 -3.99 40.77 16.52
CA ALA A 14 -5.08 41.56 17.09
C ALA A 14 -5.72 42.51 16.07
N LEU A 15 -4.91 43.14 15.21
CA LEU A 15 -5.39 44.00 14.11
C LEU A 15 -6.16 43.21 13.04
N ALA A 16 -5.75 41.98 12.74
CA ALA A 16 -6.45 41.11 11.79
C ALA A 16 -7.83 40.64 12.31
N LEU A 17 -7.99 40.51 13.63
CA LEU A 17 -9.26 40.14 14.26
C LEU A 17 -10.25 41.32 14.35
N TYR A 18 -9.77 42.56 14.37
CA TYR A 18 -10.62 43.75 14.50
C TYR A 18 -11.24 44.23 13.18
N ALA A 19 -10.76 43.74 12.03
CA ALA A 19 -11.10 44.27 10.70
C ALA A 19 -12.35 43.65 10.03
N PHE A 20 -13.09 42.75 10.68
CA PHE A 20 -14.25 42.09 10.05
C PHE A 20 -15.48 42.08 10.98
N PRO A 21 -16.40 43.06 10.86
CA PRO A 21 -17.68 42.99 11.55
C PRO A 21 -18.68 42.14 10.77
N ASP A 22 -19.47 41.39 11.54
CA ASP A 22 -20.52 40.47 11.11
C ASP A 22 -21.60 41.14 10.22
N LYS A 23 -22.07 40.41 9.20
CA LYS A 23 -23.43 40.54 8.68
C LYS A 23 -24.05 39.16 8.50
N ALA A 24 -25.15 38.97 9.22
CA ALA A 24 -26.03 37.82 9.17
C ALA A 24 -27.18 37.99 8.16
N ALA A 25 -27.79 36.85 7.83
CA ALA A 25 -29.15 36.59 7.32
C ALA A 25 -29.27 36.10 5.86
N GLY A 26 -29.87 34.90 5.71
CA GLY A 26 -30.65 34.53 4.53
C GLY A 26 -30.49 33.08 4.02
N GLY A 27 -31.53 32.27 4.26
CA GLY A 27 -32.16 31.30 3.34
C GLY A 27 -31.32 30.22 2.65
N GLU A 28 -31.64 28.96 2.94
CA GLU A 28 -31.07 27.73 2.37
C GLU A 28 -31.80 27.30 1.07
N PRO A 29 -31.09 27.05 -0.04
CA PRO A 29 -31.62 26.19 -1.10
C PRO A 29 -30.63 25.11 -1.60
N ASP A 30 -31.22 24.01 -2.07
CA ASP A 30 -30.62 22.73 -2.40
C ASP A 30 -29.40 22.78 -3.34
N ALA A 31 -28.36 22.02 -2.97
CA ALA A 31 -27.08 21.94 -3.67
C ALA A 31 -27.14 21.06 -4.94
N VAL A 32 -26.67 21.60 -6.07
CA VAL A 32 -26.40 20.84 -7.30
C VAL A 32 -24.95 20.33 -7.28
N PRO A 33 -24.67 19.03 -7.52
CA PRO A 33 -23.32 18.49 -7.47
C PRO A 33 -22.47 18.85 -8.71
N LYS A 34 -21.19 19.17 -8.49
CA LYS A 34 -20.15 19.36 -9.53
C LYS A 34 -19.84 18.04 -10.26
N PRO A 35 -19.43 18.06 -11.55
CA PRO A 35 -18.99 16.86 -12.25
C PRO A 35 -17.64 16.37 -11.72
N LEU A 36 -17.55 15.08 -11.39
CA LEU A 36 -16.29 14.37 -11.13
C LEU A 36 -15.54 14.15 -12.45
N PRO A 37 -14.22 14.37 -12.52
CA PRO A 37 -13.41 13.86 -13.62
C PRO A 37 -13.20 12.34 -13.44
N ASP A 38 -13.02 11.65 -14.56
CA ASP A 38 -12.72 10.22 -14.73
C ASP A 38 -13.94 9.31 -14.97
N ASP A 39 -14.33 9.18 -16.24
CA ASP A 39 -15.12 8.05 -16.71
C ASP A 39 -14.25 6.78 -16.67
N ILE A 40 -14.52 5.88 -15.73
CA ILE A 40 -13.93 4.53 -15.74
C ILE A 40 -14.81 3.65 -16.63
N ILE A 41 -14.16 2.96 -17.56
CA ILE A 41 -14.84 2.09 -18.52
C ILE A 41 -14.78 0.65 -18.00
N TYR A 42 -15.93 0.08 -17.67
CA TYR A 42 -16.07 -1.33 -17.32
C TYR A 42 -16.48 -2.15 -18.54
N LEU A 43 -15.91 -3.34 -18.68
CA LEU A 43 -16.37 -4.35 -19.62
C LEU A 43 -17.03 -5.49 -18.85
N VAL A 44 -18.36 -5.58 -18.94
CA VAL A 44 -19.18 -6.54 -18.21
C VAL A 44 -19.96 -7.36 -19.24
N GLY A 45 -19.65 -8.65 -19.37
CA GLY A 45 -20.35 -9.51 -20.33
C GLY A 45 -20.20 -9.14 -21.82
N GLY A 46 -19.41 -8.13 -22.17
CA GLY A 46 -19.32 -7.57 -23.52
C GLY A 46 -19.77 -6.11 -23.60
N ASP A 47 -20.51 -5.63 -22.60
CA ASP A 47 -21.04 -4.28 -22.56
C ASP A 47 -20.05 -3.29 -21.93
N VAL A 48 -20.01 -2.09 -22.51
CA VAL A 48 -19.18 -0.97 -22.08
C VAL A 48 -20.01 -0.09 -21.15
N ILE A 49 -19.74 -0.17 -19.84
CA ILE A 49 -20.38 0.71 -18.86
C ILE A 49 -19.42 1.86 -18.55
N LYS A 50 -19.87 3.10 -18.76
CA LYS A 50 -19.15 4.31 -18.30
C LYS A 50 -19.66 4.68 -16.91
N GLY A 51 -18.77 4.69 -15.93
CA GLY A 51 -19.13 5.11 -14.58
C GLY A 51 -17.89 5.40 -13.73
N SER A 52 -18.07 6.12 -12.64
CA SER A 52 -16.98 6.40 -11.69
C SER A 52 -16.85 5.24 -10.69
N PHE A 53 -15.65 4.69 -10.55
CA PHE A 53 -15.34 3.62 -9.57
C PHE A 53 -15.38 4.16 -8.15
N VAL A 54 -16.02 3.41 -7.25
CA VAL A 54 -16.18 3.82 -5.85
C VAL A 54 -15.32 2.97 -4.94
N ARG A 55 -15.48 1.64 -4.95
CA ARG A 55 -14.79 0.73 -4.02
C ARG A 55 -14.99 -0.75 -4.36
N VAL A 56 -14.15 -1.61 -3.76
CA VAL A 56 -14.35 -3.08 -3.70
C VAL A 56 -14.62 -3.46 -2.24
N GLU A 57 -15.74 -4.12 -1.98
CA GLU A 57 -16.10 -4.67 -0.66
C GLU A 57 -16.71 -6.05 -0.86
N ASP A 58 -16.30 -7.05 -0.07
CA ASP A 58 -16.85 -8.41 -0.05
C ASP A 58 -16.95 -9.12 -1.42
N GLY A 59 -15.94 -8.95 -2.29
CA GLY A 59 -15.94 -9.56 -3.64
C GLY A 59 -17.00 -8.95 -4.58
N LYS A 60 -17.48 -7.74 -4.27
CA LYS A 60 -18.33 -6.92 -5.13
C LYS A 60 -17.62 -5.61 -5.46
N ILE A 61 -17.78 -5.18 -6.70
CA ILE A 61 -17.27 -3.90 -7.19
C ILE A 61 -18.44 -2.93 -7.23
N PHE A 62 -18.31 -1.82 -6.51
CA PHE A 62 -19.31 -0.75 -6.47
C PHE A 62 -18.87 0.38 -7.41
N TYR A 63 -19.79 0.81 -8.26
CA TYR A 63 -19.59 1.91 -9.21
C TYR A 63 -20.81 2.82 -9.22
N LYS A 64 -20.59 4.09 -9.58
CA LYS A 64 -21.65 5.09 -9.75
C LYS A 64 -21.84 5.37 -11.22
N ILE A 65 -23.06 5.14 -11.74
CA ILE A 65 -23.47 5.56 -13.08
C ILE A 65 -24.36 6.80 -12.94
N ARG A 66 -24.24 7.74 -13.87
CA ARG A 66 -25.16 8.87 -13.99
C ARG A 66 -26.34 8.48 -14.90
N LEU A 67 -27.53 8.33 -14.32
CA LEU A 67 -28.78 8.06 -15.03
C LEU A 67 -29.75 9.22 -14.82
N GLY A 68 -30.14 9.91 -15.89
CA GLY A 68 -31.11 11.01 -15.82
C GLY A 68 -30.68 12.16 -14.89
N GLY A 69 -29.38 12.45 -14.81
CA GLY A 69 -28.84 13.51 -13.94
C GLY A 69 -28.62 13.11 -12.47
N LYS A 70 -29.06 11.91 -12.04
CA LYS A 70 -28.81 11.36 -10.70
C LYS A 70 -27.69 10.31 -10.75
N TYR A 71 -26.91 10.21 -9.68
CA TYR A 71 -25.93 9.12 -9.53
C TYR A 71 -26.59 7.95 -8.81
N VAL A 72 -26.56 6.78 -9.44
CA VAL A 72 -27.03 5.52 -8.85
C VAL A 72 -25.80 4.65 -8.59
N GLU A 73 -25.68 4.14 -7.37
CA GLU A 73 -24.65 3.18 -7.01
C GLU A 73 -25.17 1.77 -7.28
N GLU A 74 -24.43 1.02 -8.08
CA GLU A 74 -24.72 -0.38 -8.38
C GLU A 74 -23.53 -1.25 -7.98
N SER A 75 -23.81 -2.49 -7.63
CA SER A 75 -22.79 -3.48 -7.29
C SER A 75 -22.74 -4.58 -8.34
N LEU A 76 -21.55 -4.88 -8.85
CA LEU A 76 -21.31 -6.04 -9.69
C LEU A 76 -20.52 -7.11 -8.92
N PRO A 77 -20.90 -8.39 -9.02
CA PRO A 77 -20.06 -9.45 -8.50
C PRO A 77 -18.73 -9.49 -9.27
N GLU A 78 -17.62 -9.65 -8.55
CA GLU A 78 -16.27 -9.66 -9.12
C GLU A 78 -16.10 -10.70 -10.24
N SER A 79 -16.84 -11.81 -10.15
CA SER A 79 -16.86 -12.88 -11.17
C SER A 79 -17.30 -12.42 -12.57
N LYS A 80 -18.05 -11.32 -12.67
CA LYS A 80 -18.51 -10.75 -13.94
C LYS A 80 -17.55 -9.70 -14.52
N VAL A 81 -16.59 -9.22 -13.72
CA VAL A 81 -15.66 -8.18 -14.16
C VAL A 81 -14.39 -8.84 -14.69
N ARG A 82 -14.18 -8.76 -16.01
CA ARG A 82 -12.98 -9.33 -16.65
C ARG A 82 -11.77 -8.41 -16.56
N ARG A 83 -12.01 -7.10 -16.68
CA ARG A 83 -10.96 -6.07 -16.78
C ARG A 83 -11.52 -4.71 -16.37
N ILE A 84 -10.80 -3.99 -15.53
CA ILE A 84 -11.07 -2.57 -15.22
C ILE A 84 -10.02 -1.75 -15.97
N ARG A 85 -10.45 -0.75 -16.75
CA ARG A 85 -9.52 0.21 -17.37
C ARG A 85 -9.68 1.55 -16.67
N ARG A 86 -8.61 2.02 -16.04
CA ARG A 86 -8.52 3.35 -15.46
C ARG A 86 -7.71 4.22 -16.41
N LEU A 87 -8.29 5.32 -16.87
CA LEU A 87 -7.53 6.32 -17.65
C LEU A 87 -6.66 7.11 -16.67
N LYS A 88 -5.35 7.16 -16.91
CA LYS A 88 -4.42 7.98 -16.16
C LYS A 88 -4.48 9.44 -16.64
N PRO A 89 -4.02 10.41 -15.83
CA PRO A 89 -3.98 11.82 -16.23
C PRO A 89 -3.13 12.10 -17.47
N ASP A 90 -2.18 11.20 -17.80
CA ASP A 90 -1.34 11.27 -19.00
C ASP A 90 -2.04 10.72 -20.26
N GLY A 91 -3.30 10.32 -20.17
CA GLY A 91 -4.08 9.72 -21.25
C GLY A 91 -3.81 8.23 -21.50
N THR A 92 -2.93 7.60 -20.73
CA THR A 92 -2.67 6.15 -20.84
C THR A 92 -3.69 5.33 -20.06
N ASN A 93 -3.93 4.09 -20.49
CA ASN A 93 -4.86 3.18 -19.80
C ASN A 93 -4.10 2.27 -18.83
N GLU A 94 -4.44 2.35 -17.55
CA GLU A 94 -4.06 1.36 -16.55
C GLU A 94 -5.08 0.22 -16.52
N VAL A 95 -4.60 -1.01 -16.70
CA VAL A 95 -5.45 -2.20 -16.61
C VAL A 95 -5.35 -2.77 -15.21
N ILE A 96 -6.44 -2.66 -14.45
CA ILE A 96 -6.55 -3.25 -13.11
C ILE A 96 -7.33 -4.57 -13.25
N TYR A 97 -6.70 -5.66 -12.83
CA TYR A 97 -7.35 -6.96 -12.77
C TYR A 97 -7.94 -7.18 -11.38
N PRO A 98 -9.20 -7.62 -11.26
CA PRO A 98 -9.74 -8.03 -9.98
C PRO A 98 -8.93 -9.20 -9.38
N PRO A 99 -8.82 -9.31 -8.04
CA PRO A 99 -8.02 -10.35 -7.36
C PRO A 99 -8.23 -11.76 -7.89
N THR A 100 -9.49 -12.13 -8.17
CA THR A 100 -9.85 -13.44 -8.73
C THR A 100 -9.33 -13.66 -10.14
N ALA A 101 -9.38 -12.64 -11.00
CA ALA A 101 -8.83 -12.69 -12.35
C ALA A 101 -7.29 -12.73 -12.34
N ALA A 102 -6.65 -11.95 -11.44
CA ALA A 102 -5.21 -11.98 -11.25
C ALA A 102 -4.72 -13.37 -10.81
N LYS A 103 -5.43 -14.03 -9.88
CA LYS A 103 -5.13 -15.40 -9.46
C LYS A 103 -5.22 -16.40 -10.62
N ARG A 104 -6.27 -16.32 -11.44
CA ARG A 104 -6.44 -17.17 -12.65
C ARG A 104 -5.36 -16.93 -13.69
N LEU A 105 -4.93 -15.68 -13.89
CA LEU A 105 -3.83 -15.35 -14.80
C LEU A 105 -2.50 -15.91 -14.28
N LEU A 106 -2.24 -15.82 -12.97
CA LEU A 106 -1.05 -16.38 -12.34
C LEU A 106 -1.03 -17.92 -12.36
N GLU A 107 -2.19 -18.56 -12.27
CA GLU A 107 -2.35 -20.01 -12.30
C GLU A 107 -2.19 -20.58 -13.71
N ASN A 108 -2.60 -19.80 -14.73
CA ASN A 108 -2.48 -20.17 -16.14
C ASN A 108 -1.21 -19.66 -16.83
N ASP A 109 -0.30 -18.96 -16.12
CA ASP A 109 0.92 -18.44 -16.72
C ASP A 109 1.80 -19.61 -17.25
N PRO A 110 2.03 -19.70 -18.57
CA PRO A 110 2.84 -20.76 -19.16
C PRO A 110 4.30 -20.74 -18.67
N ARG A 111 4.79 -19.60 -18.12
CA ARG A 111 6.11 -19.50 -17.49
C ARG A 111 6.17 -20.24 -16.15
N ARG A 112 5.07 -20.26 -15.39
CA ARG A 112 4.98 -21.00 -14.12
C ARG A 112 5.08 -22.52 -14.32
N LYS A 113 4.57 -23.03 -15.46
CA LYS A 113 4.72 -24.44 -15.85
C LYS A 113 6.14 -24.83 -16.27
N LYS A 114 6.99 -23.87 -16.68
CA LYS A 114 8.38 -24.13 -17.09
C LYS A 114 9.37 -24.08 -15.93
N ASN A 115 9.05 -23.39 -14.83
CA ASN A 115 9.91 -23.25 -13.65
C ASN A 115 9.68 -24.31 -12.55
N THR A 116 8.83 -25.32 -12.78
CA THR A 116 8.97 -26.57 -12.04
C THR A 116 10.21 -27.30 -12.57
N ILE A 117 11.39 -26.80 -12.22
CA ILE A 117 12.59 -27.63 -12.18
C ILE A 117 12.17 -28.82 -11.32
N LYS A 118 12.01 -30.00 -11.94
CA LYS A 118 11.76 -31.24 -11.22
C LYS A 118 12.86 -31.32 -10.17
N LYS A 119 12.52 -31.02 -8.92
CA LYS A 119 13.42 -31.19 -7.79
C LYS A 119 13.98 -32.60 -7.96
N PRO A 120 15.31 -32.79 -8.10
CA PRO A 120 15.86 -34.10 -8.40
C PRO A 120 15.26 -35.07 -7.38
N ALA A 121 14.58 -36.10 -7.89
CA ALA A 121 13.92 -37.06 -7.03
C ALA A 121 14.98 -37.57 -6.05
N LYS A 122 14.73 -37.44 -4.75
CA LYS A 122 15.66 -37.97 -3.74
C LYS A 122 15.94 -39.42 -4.12
N PRO A 123 17.22 -39.84 -4.21
CA PRO A 123 17.55 -41.22 -4.55
C PRO A 123 16.81 -42.13 -3.57
N LYS A 124 16.09 -43.12 -4.11
CA LYS A 124 15.33 -44.06 -3.27
C LYS A 124 16.32 -44.72 -2.30
N PRO A 125 15.98 -44.81 -0.99
CA PRO A 125 16.84 -45.46 -0.03
C PRO A 125 17.10 -46.90 -0.49
N LYS A 126 18.35 -47.35 -0.38
CA LYS A 126 18.70 -48.74 -0.71
C LYS A 126 17.93 -49.67 0.24
N PRO A 127 17.38 -50.79 -0.26
CA PRO A 127 16.73 -51.76 0.61
C PRO A 127 17.74 -52.31 1.62
N VAL A 128 17.36 -52.36 2.90
CA VAL A 128 18.18 -52.90 3.97
C VAL A 128 18.34 -54.41 3.78
N THR A 129 19.56 -54.89 3.54
CA THR A 129 19.87 -56.32 3.39
C THR A 129 20.20 -56.96 4.75
N LYS A 130 20.27 -58.30 4.81
CA LYS A 130 20.71 -58.98 6.05
C LYS A 130 22.17 -58.67 6.38
N GLU A 131 23.00 -58.60 5.35
CA GLU A 131 24.44 -58.28 5.47
C GLU A 131 24.66 -56.90 6.12
N THR A 132 23.83 -55.89 5.79
CA THR A 132 23.94 -54.57 6.43
C THR A 132 23.57 -54.62 7.91
N ARG A 133 22.64 -55.48 8.33
CA ARG A 133 22.33 -55.68 9.76
C ARG A 133 23.46 -56.39 10.51
N ASP A 134 24.12 -57.35 9.88
CA ASP A 134 25.26 -58.05 10.50
C ASP A 134 26.47 -57.12 10.66
N GLU A 135 26.74 -56.27 9.66
CA GLU A 135 27.79 -55.25 9.76
C GLU A 135 27.46 -54.20 10.83
N TYR A 136 26.20 -53.77 10.93
CA TYR A 136 25.72 -52.89 12.00
C TYR A 136 26.02 -53.48 13.39
N ALA A 137 25.71 -54.77 13.60
CA ALA A 137 25.96 -55.44 14.87
C ALA A 137 27.46 -55.54 15.21
N LYS A 138 28.33 -55.71 14.22
CA LYS A 138 29.79 -55.69 14.42
C LYS A 138 30.27 -54.30 14.85
N ARG A 139 29.86 -53.25 14.14
CA ARG A 139 30.23 -51.85 14.47
C ARG A 139 29.74 -51.44 15.85
N MET A 140 28.55 -51.89 16.25
CA MET A 140 28.00 -51.61 17.58
C MET A 140 28.85 -52.25 18.70
N LYS A 141 29.44 -53.44 18.46
CA LYS A 141 30.37 -54.08 19.42
C LYS A 141 31.73 -53.40 19.50
N GLU A 142 32.20 -52.84 18.39
CA GLU A 142 33.50 -52.13 18.31
C GLU A 142 33.43 -50.70 18.87
N LEU A 143 32.22 -50.16 19.03
CA LEU A 143 31.98 -48.84 19.58
C LEU A 143 32.51 -48.76 21.01
N LYS A 144 33.55 -47.94 21.21
CA LYS A 144 34.03 -47.62 22.55
C LYS A 144 32.91 -46.91 23.30
N ALA A 145 32.50 -47.50 24.42
CA ALA A 145 31.35 -47.04 25.18
C ALA A 145 31.46 -45.54 25.50
N ARG A 146 30.44 -44.77 25.10
CA ARG A 146 30.17 -43.37 25.49
C ARG A 146 31.05 -42.28 24.87
N GLN A 147 31.43 -42.39 23.60
CA GLN A 147 31.95 -41.24 22.86
C GLN A 147 30.90 -40.66 21.90
N ALA A 148 30.60 -39.36 22.03
CA ALA A 148 29.62 -38.68 21.17
C ALA A 148 29.96 -38.83 19.67
N LYS A 149 31.26 -38.66 19.34
CA LYS A 149 31.77 -38.79 17.98
C LYS A 149 31.56 -40.17 17.38
N SER A 150 31.74 -41.26 18.15
CA SER A 150 31.56 -42.62 17.63
C SER A 150 30.08 -42.94 17.39
N GLU A 151 29.19 -42.46 18.25
CA GLU A 151 27.73 -42.59 18.04
C GLU A 151 27.31 -41.82 16.77
N TYR A 152 27.85 -40.61 16.57
CA TYR A 152 27.60 -39.83 15.35
C TYR A 152 28.10 -40.52 14.07
N GLU A 153 29.31 -41.06 14.08
CA GLU A 153 29.89 -41.79 12.94
C GLU A 153 29.06 -43.03 12.58
N LEU A 154 28.53 -43.74 13.58
CA LEU A 154 27.61 -44.86 13.35
C LEU A 154 26.27 -44.39 12.78
N GLY A 155 25.71 -43.28 13.29
CA GLY A 155 24.50 -42.67 12.75
C GLY A 155 24.64 -42.31 11.26
N LEU A 156 25.78 -41.75 10.85
CA LEU A 156 26.10 -41.42 9.45
C LEU A 156 26.18 -42.67 8.58
N TRP A 157 26.76 -43.76 9.11
CA TRP A 157 26.82 -45.02 8.38
C TRP A 157 25.43 -45.64 8.22
N CYS A 158 24.57 -45.60 9.23
CA CYS A 158 23.18 -46.04 9.14
C CYS A 158 22.39 -45.23 8.09
N GLU A 159 22.57 -43.90 8.04
CA GLU A 159 21.92 -43.02 7.04
C GLU A 159 22.31 -43.42 5.61
N LYS A 160 23.60 -43.66 5.36
CA LYS A 160 24.12 -44.08 4.05
C LYS A 160 23.57 -45.44 3.57
N ASN A 161 23.22 -46.30 4.51
CA ASN A 161 22.69 -47.65 4.25
C ASN A 161 21.16 -47.72 4.28
N GLY A 162 20.45 -46.58 4.41
CA GLY A 162 18.98 -46.55 4.41
C GLY A 162 18.34 -47.00 5.73
N MET A 163 19.10 -47.04 6.82
CA MET A 163 18.63 -47.37 8.18
C MET A 163 18.28 -46.09 8.94
N GLU A 164 17.22 -45.40 8.51
CA GLU A 164 16.87 -44.07 9.03
C GLU A 164 16.48 -44.07 10.51
N ASN A 165 15.83 -45.13 11.00
CA ASN A 165 15.38 -45.20 12.40
C ASN A 165 16.55 -45.39 13.36
N GLU A 166 17.47 -46.28 13.01
CA GLU A 166 18.70 -46.54 13.75
C GLU A 166 19.61 -45.31 13.72
N SER A 167 19.72 -44.67 12.56
CA SER A 167 20.48 -43.42 12.39
C SER A 167 20.00 -42.32 13.34
N LYS A 168 18.68 -42.07 13.41
CA LYS A 168 18.09 -41.10 14.34
C LYS A 168 18.38 -41.43 15.81
N THR A 169 18.35 -42.72 16.16
CA THR A 169 18.62 -43.18 17.52
C THR A 169 20.07 -42.87 17.92
N HIS A 170 21.04 -43.12 17.03
CA HIS A 170 22.44 -42.81 17.28
C HIS A 170 22.72 -41.31 17.32
N TYR A 171 22.07 -40.51 16.46
CA TYR A 171 22.17 -39.06 16.54
C TYR A 171 21.61 -38.49 17.85
N ALA A 172 20.48 -39.03 18.34
CA ALA A 172 19.93 -38.64 19.64
C ALA A 172 20.91 -38.94 20.79
N ARG A 173 21.54 -40.13 20.78
CA ARG A 173 22.59 -40.49 21.76
C ARG A 173 23.82 -39.60 21.67
N ALA A 174 24.26 -39.25 20.45
CA ALA A 174 25.38 -38.33 20.27
C ALA A 174 25.05 -36.94 20.85
N LEU A 175 23.80 -36.48 20.69
CA LEU A 175 23.32 -35.22 21.24
C LEU A 175 23.20 -35.25 22.78
N GLU A 176 22.82 -36.39 23.37
CA GLU A 176 22.83 -36.59 24.84
C GLU A 176 24.24 -36.55 25.44
N LEU A 177 25.26 -36.92 24.66
CA LEU A 177 26.66 -36.91 25.11
C LEU A 177 27.35 -35.56 24.87
N ASP A 178 26.95 -34.82 23.84
CA ASP A 178 27.50 -33.52 23.45
C ASP A 178 26.36 -32.60 22.99
N GLU A 179 25.76 -31.90 23.96
CA GLU A 179 24.60 -31.04 23.75
C GLU A 179 24.94 -29.76 22.95
N ASP A 180 26.20 -29.34 22.89
CA ASP A 180 26.59 -28.06 22.27
C ASP A 180 26.90 -28.18 20.77
N ASN A 181 27.02 -29.40 20.25
CA ASN A 181 27.37 -29.61 18.85
C ASN A 181 26.23 -29.30 17.88
N GLU A 182 26.38 -28.23 17.10
CA GLU A 182 25.38 -27.79 16.11
C GLU A 182 25.12 -28.85 15.02
N GLU A 183 26.14 -29.61 14.62
CA GLU A 183 25.98 -30.64 13.57
C GLU A 183 25.04 -31.76 14.02
N TYR A 184 25.14 -32.16 15.30
CA TYR A 184 24.30 -33.23 15.86
C TYR A 184 22.85 -32.78 15.93
N LYS A 185 22.61 -31.54 16.36
CA LYS A 185 21.27 -30.92 16.37
C LYS A 185 20.66 -30.89 14.96
N LEU A 186 21.42 -30.44 13.96
CA LEU A 186 20.94 -30.39 12.57
C LEU A 186 20.55 -31.78 12.05
N LYS A 187 21.34 -32.82 12.37
CA LYS A 187 21.04 -34.21 11.98
C LYS A 187 19.87 -34.84 12.74
N CYS A 188 19.63 -34.43 13.99
CA CYS A 188 18.41 -34.77 14.73
C CYS A 188 17.14 -34.07 14.22
N GLY A 189 17.27 -33.14 13.27
CA GLY A 189 16.13 -32.43 12.66
C GLY A 189 15.81 -31.08 13.31
N TYR A 190 16.72 -30.52 14.12
CA TYR A 190 16.60 -29.13 14.55
C TYR A 190 16.68 -28.20 13.33
N LYS A 191 15.88 -27.14 13.35
CA LYS A 191 15.90 -26.10 12.31
C LYS A 191 16.51 -24.82 12.87
N LYS A 192 17.30 -24.11 12.06
CA LYS A 192 17.84 -22.80 12.41
C LYS A 192 16.80 -21.73 12.11
N VAL A 193 16.26 -21.08 13.14
CA VAL A 193 15.22 -20.02 13.07
C VAL A 193 15.76 -18.82 13.85
N GLY A 194 15.83 -17.63 13.25
CA GLY A 194 16.42 -16.45 13.88
C GLY A 194 17.85 -16.63 14.43
N GLY A 195 18.67 -17.50 13.82
CA GLY A 195 20.03 -17.82 14.29
C GLY A 195 20.12 -18.81 15.45
N LYS A 196 18.99 -19.24 16.04
CA LYS A 196 18.94 -20.27 17.09
C LYS A 196 18.48 -21.61 16.52
N LEU A 197 19.01 -22.71 17.05
CA LEU A 197 18.57 -24.06 16.70
C LEU A 197 17.38 -24.44 17.58
N VAL A 198 16.23 -24.64 16.95
CA VAL A 198 14.95 -24.93 17.62
C VAL A 198 14.54 -26.37 17.32
N PRO A 199 14.03 -27.13 18.31
CA PRO A 199 13.56 -28.49 18.08
C PRO A 199 12.41 -28.49 17.06
N PRO A 200 12.26 -29.56 16.27
CA PRO A 200 11.31 -29.58 15.15
C PRO A 200 9.85 -29.35 15.56
N ALA A 201 9.45 -29.74 16.77
CA ALA A 201 8.11 -29.52 17.31
C ALA A 201 7.81 -28.02 17.57
N GLU A 202 8.84 -27.23 17.87
CA GLU A 202 8.72 -25.80 18.16
C GLU A 202 9.11 -24.93 16.96
N ALA A 203 9.89 -25.47 16.03
CA ALA A 203 10.37 -24.72 14.87
C ALA A 203 9.22 -24.12 14.05
N ASP A 204 8.09 -24.81 13.91
CA ASP A 204 6.94 -24.31 13.17
C ASP A 204 6.20 -23.17 13.90
N LYS A 205 6.33 -23.09 15.24
CA LYS A 205 5.83 -21.96 16.04
C LYS A 205 6.79 -20.77 15.97
N ALA A 206 8.08 -21.03 16.15
CA ALA A 206 9.13 -20.01 16.08
C ALA A 206 9.14 -19.30 14.71
N VAL A 207 8.94 -20.05 13.61
CA VAL A 207 8.83 -19.44 12.27
C VAL A 207 7.60 -18.54 12.16
N LYS A 208 6.46 -18.91 12.75
CA LYS A 208 5.26 -18.06 12.74
C LYS A 208 5.50 -16.76 13.51
N GLU A 209 6.05 -16.87 14.71
CA GLU A 209 6.38 -15.72 15.57
C GLU A 209 7.38 -14.78 14.89
N GLU A 210 8.43 -15.32 14.25
CA GLU A 210 9.39 -14.51 13.48
C GLU A 210 8.71 -13.79 12.31
N THR A 211 7.81 -14.46 11.58
CA THR A 211 7.08 -13.81 10.48
C THR A 211 6.06 -12.77 10.96
N GLU A 212 5.48 -12.93 12.15
CA GLU A 212 4.60 -11.93 12.75
C GLU A 212 5.41 -10.73 13.24
N GLN A 213 6.55 -10.97 13.87
CA GLN A 213 7.46 -9.91 14.29
C GLN A 213 8.00 -9.13 13.09
N GLU A 214 8.36 -9.80 11.98
CA GLU A 214 8.77 -9.12 10.75
C GLU A 214 7.66 -8.24 10.15
N LYS A 215 6.38 -8.63 10.29
CA LYS A 215 5.27 -7.79 9.84
C LYS A 215 5.13 -6.56 10.73
N ILE A 216 5.19 -6.73 12.05
CA ILE A 216 5.14 -5.63 13.02
C ILE A 216 6.31 -4.66 12.78
N ASP A 217 7.52 -5.18 12.62
CA ASP A 217 8.72 -4.38 12.37
C ASP A 217 8.66 -3.66 11.02
N ARG A 218 8.04 -4.28 10.01
CA ARG A 218 7.80 -3.64 8.71
C ARG A 218 6.77 -2.51 8.83
N GLU A 219 5.64 -2.76 9.49
CA GLU A 219 4.61 -1.75 9.75
C GLU A 219 5.18 -0.57 10.57
N TYR A 220 6.02 -0.87 11.56
CA TYR A 220 6.71 0.16 12.35
C TYR A 220 7.74 0.95 11.51
N LYS A 221 8.53 0.29 10.66
CA LYS A 221 9.43 0.99 9.75
C LYS A 221 8.67 1.91 8.79
N ASP A 222 7.55 1.44 8.26
CA ASP A 222 6.71 2.23 7.36
C ASP A 222 6.10 3.45 8.06
N SER A 223 5.69 3.32 9.33
CA SER A 223 5.19 4.45 10.12
C SER A 223 6.30 5.47 10.46
N VAL A 224 7.48 5.02 10.88
CA VAL A 224 8.62 5.90 11.21
C VAL A 224 9.15 6.63 9.98
N VAL A 225 9.24 5.94 8.84
CA VAL A 225 9.63 6.59 7.56
C VAL A 225 8.59 7.64 7.20
N TYR A 226 7.29 7.34 7.34
CA TYR A 226 6.23 8.30 7.07
C TYR A 226 6.29 9.52 7.99
N GLU A 227 6.56 9.34 9.28
CA GLU A 227 6.71 10.45 10.24
C GLU A 227 7.91 11.34 9.90
N LYS A 228 9.06 10.75 9.58
CA LYS A 228 10.24 11.52 9.15
C LYS A 228 9.98 12.30 7.88
N PHE A 229 9.31 11.69 6.89
CA PHE A 229 8.93 12.38 5.67
C PHE A 229 7.92 13.48 5.94
N ALA A 230 6.85 13.21 6.69
CA ALA A 230 5.83 14.20 7.03
C ALA A 230 6.44 15.41 7.77
N GLY A 231 7.33 15.17 8.73
CA GLY A 231 8.08 16.23 9.42
C GLY A 231 8.91 17.08 8.44
N LEU A 232 9.63 16.43 7.51
CA LEU A 232 10.45 17.13 6.51
C LEU A 232 9.62 17.96 5.52
N TRP A 233 8.42 17.47 5.15
CA TRP A 233 7.50 18.19 4.27
C TRP A 233 6.86 19.38 4.98
N VAL A 234 6.49 19.22 6.25
CA VAL A 234 5.96 20.31 7.06
C VAL A 234 7.01 21.40 7.25
N THR A 235 8.26 21.07 7.58
CA THR A 235 9.31 22.09 7.75
C THR A 235 9.65 22.83 6.46
N ARG A 236 9.76 22.14 5.32
CA ARG A 236 9.99 22.78 4.02
C ARG A 236 8.81 23.63 3.56
N GLY A 237 7.58 23.18 3.81
CA GLY A 237 6.37 23.94 3.52
C GLY A 237 6.28 25.21 4.39
N LEU A 238 6.58 25.08 5.70
CA LEU A 238 6.60 26.19 6.64
C LEU A 238 7.71 27.20 6.29
N GLN A 239 8.88 26.72 5.88
CA GLN A 239 9.99 27.59 5.48
C GLN A 239 9.65 28.42 4.23
N LYS A 240 9.06 27.79 3.19
CA LYS A 240 8.55 28.54 2.02
C LYS A 240 7.40 29.49 2.38
N PHE A 241 6.57 29.13 3.36
CA PHE A 241 5.51 30.00 3.88
C PHE A 241 6.08 31.26 4.56
N ILE A 242 7.18 31.11 5.31
CA ILE A 242 7.89 32.21 5.99
C ILE A 242 8.63 33.09 4.98
N GLU A 243 9.19 32.51 3.91
CA GLU A 243 10.02 33.21 2.91
C GLU A 243 9.23 34.11 1.94
N GLY A 244 7.89 34.06 1.93
CA GLY A 244 7.09 35.18 1.40
C GLY A 244 5.99 34.80 0.41
N ARG A 245 4.75 35.02 0.85
CA ARG A 245 3.47 34.93 0.10
C ARG A 245 3.23 33.63 -0.67
N PRO A 246 2.85 32.55 0.03
CA PRO A 246 2.19 31.44 -0.64
C PRO A 246 0.87 31.93 -1.24
N ASP A 247 0.72 31.68 -2.53
CA ASP A 247 -0.53 31.67 -3.26
C ASP A 247 -1.58 30.81 -2.53
N ASP A 248 -2.87 31.16 -2.66
CA ASP A 248 -3.95 30.59 -1.86
C ASP A 248 -4.07 29.05 -2.02
N ALA A 249 -3.65 28.52 -3.17
CA ALA A 249 -3.54 27.09 -3.42
C ALA A 249 -2.52 26.40 -2.49
N THR A 250 -1.36 27.03 -2.30
CA THR A 250 -0.27 26.54 -1.42
C THR A 250 -0.68 26.61 0.05
N ARG A 251 -1.45 27.64 0.43
CA ARG A 251 -2.03 27.73 1.79
C ARG A 251 -3.05 26.62 2.05
N LEU A 252 -3.93 26.35 1.09
CA LEU A 252 -4.96 25.33 1.24
C LEU A 252 -4.35 23.92 1.32
N THR A 253 -3.34 23.62 0.50
CA THR A 253 -2.61 22.34 0.58
C THR A 253 -1.89 22.18 1.90
N TYR A 254 -1.30 23.27 2.43
CA TYR A 254 -0.63 23.25 3.73
C TYR A 254 -1.59 23.02 4.89
N VAL A 255 -2.72 23.73 4.92
CA VAL A 255 -3.77 23.54 5.94
C VAL A 255 -4.37 22.15 5.85
N THR A 256 -4.68 21.66 4.64
CA THR A 256 -5.24 20.31 4.45
C THR A 256 -4.24 19.22 4.89
N ALA A 257 -2.95 19.42 4.62
CA ALA A 257 -1.89 18.50 5.06
C ALA A 257 -1.75 18.49 6.60
N LEU A 258 -1.80 19.66 7.24
CA LEU A 258 -1.79 19.77 8.70
C LEU A 258 -3.06 19.20 9.33
N SER A 259 -4.24 19.42 8.75
CA SER A 259 -5.51 18.85 9.22
C SER A 259 -5.51 17.32 9.09
N ARG A 260 -4.97 16.75 8.01
CA ARG A 260 -4.82 15.28 7.86
C ARG A 260 -3.79 14.70 8.83
N LEU A 261 -2.70 15.41 9.09
CA LEU A 261 -1.74 15.05 10.13
C LEU A 261 -2.38 15.10 11.52
N ALA A 262 -3.17 16.13 11.82
CA ALA A 262 -3.89 16.24 13.09
C ALA A 262 -4.97 15.15 13.26
N GLN A 263 -5.73 14.82 12.22
CA GLN A 263 -6.76 13.78 12.24
C GLN A 263 -6.17 12.38 12.45
N ARG A 264 -5.03 12.06 11.83
CA ARG A 264 -4.32 10.79 12.09
C ARG A 264 -3.66 10.76 13.46
N ARG A 265 -3.28 11.94 13.98
CA ARG A 265 -2.65 12.13 15.29
C ARG A 265 -3.66 12.35 16.44
N ASN A 266 -4.96 12.11 16.22
CA ASN A 266 -5.95 12.11 17.31
C ASN A 266 -5.71 11.03 18.38
N ALA A 267 -4.84 10.05 18.14
CA ALA A 267 -4.33 9.15 19.19
C ALA A 267 -3.29 9.82 20.14
N TYR A 268 -2.80 11.00 19.79
CA TYR A 268 -1.74 11.77 20.49
C TYR A 268 -2.18 13.22 20.81
N TYR A 269 -3.48 13.52 20.73
CA TYR A 269 -4.00 14.88 20.94
C TYR A 269 -3.71 15.40 22.36
N ASP A 270 -3.58 14.50 23.33
CA ASP A 270 -3.34 14.86 24.73
C ASP A 270 -1.94 15.41 24.99
N ASP A 271 -0.93 15.03 24.20
CA ASP A 271 0.47 15.46 24.37
C ASP A 271 0.81 16.80 23.68
N LEU A 272 -0.11 17.38 22.92
CA LEU A 272 0.13 18.69 22.29
C LEU A 272 0.21 19.81 23.34
N SER A 273 1.12 20.75 23.12
CA SER A 273 1.20 21.94 23.98
C SER A 273 -0.08 22.77 23.88
N THR A 274 -0.40 23.53 24.93
CA THR A 274 -1.63 24.34 24.99
C THR A 274 -1.72 25.35 23.84
N LYS A 275 -0.58 25.80 23.29
CA LYS A 275 -0.51 26.73 22.16
C LYS A 275 -0.91 26.07 20.83
N GLU A 276 -0.45 24.85 20.59
CA GLU A 276 -0.78 24.07 19.38
C GLU A 276 -2.26 23.65 19.38
N LYS A 277 -2.78 23.22 20.53
CA LYS A 277 -4.20 22.92 20.72
C LYS A 277 -5.09 24.13 20.40
N ARG A 278 -4.67 25.34 20.78
CA ARG A 278 -5.41 26.58 20.47
C ARG A 278 -5.37 26.94 18.99
N LEU A 279 -4.22 26.76 18.34
CA LEU A 279 -4.08 27.02 16.90
C LEU A 279 -4.98 26.09 16.07
N ILE A 280 -5.02 24.80 16.41
CA ILE A 280 -5.90 23.82 15.74
C ILE A 280 -7.38 24.19 15.94
N ARG A 281 -7.78 24.55 17.18
CA ARG A 281 -9.16 24.99 17.49
C ARG A 281 -9.56 26.26 16.74
N PHE A 282 -8.60 27.16 16.50
CA PHE A 282 -8.82 28.41 15.78
C PHE A 282 -8.93 28.22 14.26
N LEU A 283 -8.18 27.26 13.69
CA LEU A 283 -8.16 27.01 12.25
C LEU A 283 -9.33 26.12 11.77
N ALA A 284 -9.85 25.23 12.64
CA ALA A 284 -10.93 24.32 12.27
C ALA A 284 -12.22 25.01 11.73
N PRO A 285 -12.70 26.14 12.30
CA PRO A 285 -13.86 26.85 11.77
C PRO A 285 -13.58 27.59 10.45
N LEU A 286 -12.32 27.93 10.16
CA LEU A 286 -11.93 28.65 8.94
C LEU A 286 -11.92 27.72 7.71
N GLU A 287 -11.63 26.43 7.89
CA GLU A 287 -11.82 25.41 6.84
C GLU A 287 -13.31 25.25 6.49
N GLN A 288 -14.22 25.27 7.48
CA GLN A 288 -15.66 25.16 7.22
C GLN A 288 -16.23 26.37 6.46
N LYS A 289 -15.76 27.60 6.76
CA LYS A 289 -16.29 28.82 6.12
C LYS A 289 -15.76 29.08 4.70
N ARG A 290 -14.61 28.53 4.27
CA ARG A 290 -14.04 28.77 2.93
C ARG A 290 -14.44 27.78 1.84
N ILE A 291 -15.10 26.67 2.19
CA ILE A 291 -15.56 25.66 1.21
C ILE A 291 -16.81 26.14 0.43
N CYS A 292 -17.44 27.26 0.81
CA CYS A 292 -18.59 27.86 0.11
C CYS A 292 -18.25 29.26 -0.44
N PRO A 293 -17.98 29.44 -1.76
CA PRO A 293 -17.66 30.74 -2.33
C PRO A 293 -18.91 31.37 -2.97
N ARG A 294 -19.55 32.34 -2.30
CA ARG A 294 -20.49 33.24 -2.98
C ARG A 294 -20.63 34.59 -2.28
N PHE A 295 -19.54 35.33 -2.15
CA PHE A 295 -19.57 36.74 -1.77
C PHE A 295 -18.42 37.49 -2.45
N ASN A 296 -18.61 37.84 -3.74
CA ASN A 296 -17.98 39.01 -4.34
C ASN A 296 -18.85 39.51 -5.52
N PRO A 297 -19.62 40.61 -5.36
CA PRO A 297 -20.56 41.07 -6.39
C PRO A 297 -19.93 41.88 -7.55
N GLU A 298 -18.62 42.11 -7.58
CA GLU A 298 -17.96 42.92 -8.64
C GLU A 298 -17.22 42.11 -9.73
N TRP A 299 -17.42 40.79 -9.81
CA TRP A 299 -16.75 39.98 -10.82
C TRP A 299 -17.71 39.51 -11.91
N THR A 300 -17.98 40.38 -12.89
CA THR A 300 -18.49 39.97 -14.21
C THR A 300 -17.31 39.54 -15.08
N PRO A 301 -17.23 38.27 -15.53
CA PRO A 301 -16.24 37.92 -16.54
C PRO A 301 -16.58 38.66 -17.85
N ALA A 302 -15.56 39.25 -18.47
CA ALA A 302 -15.69 39.86 -19.79
C ALA A 302 -16.22 38.83 -20.79
N PRO A 303 -17.15 39.21 -21.69
CA PRO A 303 -17.59 38.31 -22.75
C PRO A 303 -16.39 37.94 -23.63
N PRO A 304 -16.31 36.68 -24.10
CA PRO A 304 -15.21 36.26 -24.96
C PRO A 304 -15.18 37.11 -26.23
N GLU A 305 -14.00 37.62 -26.57
CA GLU A 305 -13.75 38.29 -27.85
C GLU A 305 -14.17 37.36 -28.99
N ARG A 306 -15.05 37.86 -29.87
CA ARG A 306 -15.37 37.15 -31.12
C ARG A 306 -14.10 37.14 -31.97
N GLY A 307 -13.49 35.97 -32.08
CA GLY A 307 -12.48 35.71 -33.11
C GLY A 307 -13.05 35.95 -34.52
N PRO A 308 -12.20 36.26 -35.50
CA PRO A 308 -12.62 36.52 -36.87
C PRO A 308 -13.34 35.29 -37.46
N ALA A 309 -14.46 35.57 -38.15
CA ALA A 309 -15.27 34.55 -38.79
C ALA A 309 -14.42 33.73 -39.77
N GLU A 310 -14.33 32.43 -39.52
CA GLU A 310 -13.77 31.47 -40.47
C GLU A 310 -14.71 31.39 -41.68
N PHE A 311 -14.25 31.91 -42.81
CA PHE A 311 -14.89 31.72 -44.11
C PHE A 311 -14.78 30.24 -44.49
N GLY A 312 -15.92 29.57 -44.62
CA GLY A 312 -16.01 28.21 -45.13
C GLY A 312 -15.72 28.15 -46.65
N PRO A 313 -15.23 27.02 -47.17
CA PRO A 313 -14.70 26.90 -48.53
C PRO A 313 -15.73 26.87 -49.68
N ASP A 314 -16.98 27.30 -49.48
CA ASP A 314 -18.07 27.16 -50.47
C ASP A 314 -18.42 28.44 -51.27
N ASP A 315 -17.75 29.57 -51.04
CA ASP A 315 -18.08 30.84 -51.72
C ASP A 315 -17.34 31.08 -53.07
N LEU A 316 -16.63 30.08 -53.60
CA LEU A 316 -15.85 30.19 -54.85
C LEU A 316 -16.58 29.75 -56.14
N LYS A 317 -17.91 29.84 -56.19
CA LYS A 317 -18.68 29.51 -57.42
C LYS A 317 -19.81 30.49 -57.72
N ARG A 318 -19.51 31.79 -57.85
CA ARG A 318 -20.48 32.70 -58.49
C ARG A 318 -19.90 33.99 -59.09
N GLU A 319 -18.85 33.90 -59.89
CA GLU A 319 -18.39 35.08 -60.65
C GLU A 319 -17.72 34.71 -61.99
N LYS A 320 -18.43 33.98 -62.86
CA LYS A 320 -18.06 33.87 -64.29
C LYS A 320 -19.31 33.76 -65.17
N SER A 321 -20.05 34.86 -65.31
CA SER A 321 -21.00 35.05 -66.41
C SER A 321 -21.26 36.54 -66.60
N GLY A 322 -20.57 37.16 -67.56
CA GLY A 322 -20.88 38.54 -67.92
C GLY A 322 -19.79 39.33 -68.63
N GLN A 323 -19.17 38.79 -69.68
CA GLN A 323 -18.49 39.61 -70.69
C GLN A 323 -18.56 38.92 -72.05
N LYS A 324 -19.57 39.28 -72.84
CA LYS A 324 -19.56 39.16 -74.30
C LYS A 324 -19.86 40.54 -74.87
N LYS A 325 -19.02 40.92 -75.83
CA LYS A 325 -19.26 41.98 -76.82
C LYS A 325 -20.43 41.62 -77.72
#